data_AF-A0A316R1C8-F1
#
_entry.id   AF-A0A316R1C8-F1
#
_cell.length_a   1.000
_cell.length_b   1.000
_cell.length_c   1.000
_cell.angle_alpha   90.00
_cell.angle_beta   90.00
_cell.angle_gamma   90.00
#
_symmetry.space_group_name_H-M   'P 1'
#
loop_
_entity.id
_entity.type
_entity.pdbx_description
1 polymer ?
#
loop_
_entity_poly.entity_id
_entity_poly.type
_entity_poly.pdbx_seq_one_letter_code
_entity_poly.pdbx_strand_id
1 'polypeptide(L)'
;MRSAKESKCFPYALSQVCYIELFSDGTLGQIPCHKSAIEQAYKRAINKESTIYAVWPGSYRSDLFCIDDLNELADAYGIERDDPHIHEIEWKFSSMDDKISRYAYIDIKFKCGCKIEDGTIKKLALDLRKQLGWEVATSVGWSGYDGKYTIKVLRTSIKAV
;
A
#
# COMPACT_ATOMS: atom_id res chain seq x y z
N MET A 1 -1.54 13.55 -21.94
CA MET A 1 -1.77 12.51 -20.93
C MET A 1 -0.60 12.55 -19.95
N ARG A 2 -0.86 12.57 -18.65
CA ARG A 2 0.17 12.66 -17.60
C ARG A 2 0.30 11.33 -16.87
N SER A 3 1.47 11.01 -16.34
CA SER A 3 1.63 9.90 -15.39
C SER A 3 1.15 10.34 -14.00
N ALA A 4 0.38 9.48 -13.32
CA ALA A 4 0.02 9.71 -11.93
C ALA A 4 1.25 9.57 -11.02
N LYS A 5 2.12 8.59 -11.27
CA LYS A 5 3.36 8.36 -10.53
C LYS A 5 4.35 9.53 -10.56
N GLU A 6 4.50 10.18 -11.73
CA GLU A 6 5.37 11.35 -11.88
C GLU A 6 4.81 12.59 -11.15
N SER A 7 3.52 12.57 -10.83
CA SER A 7 2.87 13.62 -10.05
C SER A 7 3.08 13.32 -8.56
N LYS A 8 4.08 13.95 -7.94
CA LYS A 8 4.56 13.71 -6.55
C LYS A 8 3.49 13.49 -5.46
N CYS A 9 2.26 13.97 -5.66
CA CYS A 9 1.14 13.80 -4.72
C CYS A 9 -0.19 13.66 -5.47
N PHE A 10 -0.32 12.71 -6.40
CA PHE A 10 -1.61 12.46 -7.05
C PHE A 10 -2.65 11.99 -6.01
N PRO A 11 -3.83 12.64 -5.92
CA PRO A 11 -4.74 12.38 -4.81
C PRO A 11 -5.75 11.27 -5.11
N TYR A 12 -5.27 10.02 -5.12
CA TYR A 12 -6.04 8.85 -5.56
C TYR A 12 -7.43 8.68 -4.89
N ALA A 13 -7.57 9.02 -3.61
CA ALA A 13 -8.82 8.82 -2.86
C ALA A 13 -9.70 10.08 -2.71
N LEU A 14 -9.35 11.21 -3.32
CA LEU A 14 -10.20 12.40 -3.23
C LEU A 14 -11.50 12.19 -4.00
N SER A 15 -12.61 12.64 -3.42
CA SER A 15 -13.95 12.54 -4.03
C SER A 15 -14.10 13.27 -5.36
N GLN A 16 -13.20 14.20 -5.66
CA GLN A 16 -13.17 14.97 -6.89
C GLN A 16 -12.45 14.25 -8.05
N VAL A 17 -11.77 13.13 -7.79
CA VAL A 17 -11.12 12.33 -8.82
C VAL A 17 -12.14 11.41 -9.48
N CYS A 18 -12.28 11.52 -10.79
CA CYS A 18 -13.13 10.64 -11.58
C CYS A 18 -12.29 9.59 -12.30
N TYR A 19 -12.59 8.32 -12.06
CA TYR A 19 -11.88 7.20 -12.69
C TYR A 19 -12.59 6.73 -13.95
N ILE A 20 -11.79 6.35 -14.94
CA ILE A 20 -12.21 5.88 -16.25
C ILE A 20 -11.39 4.62 -16.55
N GLU A 21 -12.04 3.61 -17.13
CA GLU A 21 -11.40 2.40 -17.60
C GLU A 21 -11.43 2.38 -19.12
N LEU A 22 -10.28 2.12 -19.75
CA LEU A 22 -10.19 1.80 -21.16
C LEU A 22 -9.93 0.31 -21.29
N PHE A 23 -10.89 -0.41 -21.87
CA PHE A 23 -10.76 -1.83 -22.15
C PHE A 23 -9.91 -2.06 -23.40
N SER A 24 -9.32 -3.25 -23.49
CA SER A 24 -8.48 -3.65 -24.63
C SER A 24 -9.23 -3.69 -25.98
N ASP A 25 -10.56 -3.79 -25.97
CA ASP A 25 -11.43 -3.69 -27.14
C ASP A 25 -11.68 -2.23 -27.59
N GLY A 26 -11.14 -1.25 -26.87
CA GLY A 26 -11.33 0.18 -27.13
C GLY A 26 -12.58 0.77 -26.47
N THR A 27 -13.36 -0.03 -25.74
CA THR A 27 -14.51 0.45 -24.98
C THR A 27 -14.06 1.30 -23.80
N LEU A 28 -14.78 2.39 -23.53
CA LEU A 28 -14.53 3.27 -22.39
C LEU A 28 -15.65 3.13 -21.36
N GLY A 29 -15.29 2.90 -20.10
CA GLY A 29 -16.22 2.82 -18.98
C GLY A 29 -15.87 3.82 -17.89
N GLN A 30 -16.87 4.34 -17.18
CA GLN A 30 -16.63 5.09 -15.94
C GLN A 30 -16.50 4.10 -14.78
N ILE A 31 -15.50 4.30 -13.91
CA ILE A 31 -15.35 3.52 -12.68
C ILE A 31 -15.96 4.32 -11.52
N PRO A 32 -17.01 3.81 -10.86
CA PRO A 32 -17.52 4.41 -9.63
C PRO A 32 -16.43 4.51 -8.55
N CYS A 33 -16.43 5.59 -7.77
CA CYS A 33 -15.38 5.87 -6.78
C CYS A 33 -15.50 5.05 -5.48
N HIS A 34 -16.31 3.99 -5.43
CA HIS A 34 -16.44 3.12 -4.27
C HIS A 34 -15.51 1.90 -4.38
N LYS A 35 -15.04 1.40 -3.23
CA LYS A 35 -13.97 0.40 -3.14
C LYS A 35 -14.16 -0.83 -4.05
N SER A 36 -15.36 -1.43 -4.08
CA SER A 36 -15.58 -2.65 -4.87
C SER A 36 -15.45 -2.46 -6.37
N ALA A 37 -15.83 -1.29 -6.90
CA ALA A 37 -15.68 -0.98 -8.32
C ALA A 37 -14.21 -0.75 -8.69
N ILE A 38 -13.48 -0.01 -7.84
CA ILE A 38 -12.04 0.22 -8.03
C ILE A 38 -11.27 -1.10 -7.90
N GLU A 39 -11.66 -1.99 -6.98
CA GLU A 39 -11.06 -3.32 -6.84
C GLU A 39 -11.24 -4.18 -8.10
N GLN A 40 -12.43 -4.17 -8.70
CA GLN A 40 -12.67 -4.89 -9.94
C GLN A 40 -11.84 -4.33 -11.10
N ALA A 41 -11.78 -3.00 -11.23
CA ALA A 41 -10.97 -2.35 -12.25
C ALA A 41 -9.47 -2.63 -12.03
N TYR A 42 -9.01 -2.59 -10.78
CA TYR A 42 -7.63 -2.94 -10.40
C TYR A 42 -7.28 -4.37 -10.83
N LYS A 43 -8.15 -5.36 -10.55
CA LYS A 43 -7.93 -6.75 -10.96
C LYS A 43 -7.81 -6.91 -12.48
N ARG A 44 -8.69 -6.24 -13.24
CA ARG A 44 -8.63 -6.23 -14.71
C ARG A 44 -7.36 -5.56 -15.23
N ALA A 45 -6.96 -4.45 -14.63
CA ALA A 45 -5.74 -3.74 -15.01
C ALA A 45 -4.47 -4.55 -14.73
N ILE A 46 -4.41 -5.26 -13.60
CA ILE A 46 -3.32 -6.20 -13.29
C ILE A 46 -3.25 -7.34 -14.33
N ASN A 47 -4.40 -7.86 -14.74
CA ASN A 47 -4.51 -8.88 -15.79
C ASN A 47 -4.25 -8.33 -17.21
N LYS A 48 -3.98 -7.03 -17.37
CA LYS A 48 -3.79 -6.33 -18.66
C LYS A 48 -5.02 -6.37 -19.57
N GLU A 49 -6.20 -6.55 -19.00
CA GLU A 49 -7.48 -6.53 -19.72
C GLU A 49 -7.95 -5.09 -19.98
N SER A 50 -7.51 -4.16 -19.14
CA SER A 50 -7.86 -2.75 -19.19
C SER A 50 -6.74 -1.83 -18.69
N THR A 51 -6.88 -0.54 -18.93
CA THR A 51 -6.02 0.53 -18.40
C THR A 51 -6.89 1.54 -17.65
N ILE A 52 -6.46 1.93 -16.45
CA ILE A 52 -7.18 2.89 -15.62
C ILE A 52 -6.62 4.28 -15.86
N TYR A 53 -7.53 5.23 -16.07
CA TYR A 53 -7.26 6.65 -16.13
C TYR A 53 -8.00 7.37 -15.02
N ALA A 54 -7.49 8.53 -14.63
CA ALA A 54 -8.14 9.41 -13.68
C ALA A 54 -8.16 10.84 -14.20
N VAL A 55 -9.31 11.48 -14.08
CA VAL A 55 -9.47 12.91 -14.30
C VAL A 55 -9.43 13.57 -12.93
N TRP A 56 -8.45 14.44 -12.73
CA TRP A 56 -8.36 15.23 -11.51
C TRP A 56 -8.53 16.72 -11.85
N PRO A 57 -9.59 17.37 -11.33
CA PRO A 57 -9.71 18.82 -11.39
C PRO A 57 -8.67 19.42 -10.45
N GLY A 58 -7.53 19.83 -11.00
CA GLY A 58 -6.59 20.69 -10.28
C GLY A 58 -7.21 22.06 -10.02
N SER A 59 -6.43 22.99 -9.47
CA SER A 59 -6.94 24.33 -9.09
C SER A 59 -7.40 25.20 -10.25
N TYR A 60 -6.97 24.92 -11.49
CA TYR A 60 -7.25 25.76 -12.66
C TYR A 60 -7.64 24.99 -13.93
N ARG A 61 -7.41 23.67 -13.97
CA ARG A 61 -7.80 22.81 -15.10
C ARG A 61 -7.90 21.36 -14.68
N SER A 62 -8.75 20.61 -15.38
CA SER A 62 -8.80 19.15 -15.29
C SER A 62 -7.76 18.54 -16.21
N ASP A 63 -6.87 17.72 -15.66
CA ASP A 63 -5.89 16.96 -16.42
C ASP A 63 -6.28 15.47 -16.39
N LEU A 64 -6.00 14.76 -17.49
CA LEU A 64 -6.15 13.30 -17.58
C LEU A 64 -4.82 12.62 -17.24
N PHE A 65 -4.87 11.75 -16.24
CA PHE A 65 -3.77 10.98 -15.72
C PHE A 65 -3.93 9.50 -16.07
N CYS A 66 -2.87 8.88 -16.56
CA CYS A 66 -2.76 7.43 -16.61
C CYS A 66 -2.40 6.94 -15.20
N ILE A 67 -3.15 5.97 -14.70
CA ILE A 67 -2.83 5.29 -13.44
C ILE A 67 -1.81 4.19 -13.76
N ASP A 68 -0.56 4.61 -13.87
CA ASP A 68 0.58 3.77 -14.18
C ASP A 68 1.12 3.02 -12.95
N ASP A 69 0.87 3.55 -11.75
CA ASP A 69 1.11 2.87 -10.48
C ASP A 69 -0.20 2.31 -9.91
N LEU A 70 -0.56 1.10 -10.35
CA LEU A 70 -1.75 0.37 -9.86
C LEU A 70 -1.64 0.04 -8.36
N ASN A 71 -0.42 -0.07 -7.87
CA ASN A 71 -0.14 -0.33 -6.48
C ASN A 71 -0.61 0.85 -5.63
N GLU A 72 -0.17 2.07 -5.90
CA GLU A 72 -0.61 3.28 -5.19
C GLU A 72 -2.15 3.43 -5.17
N LEU A 73 -2.81 3.10 -6.29
CA LEU A 73 -4.28 3.04 -6.35
C LEU A 73 -4.85 2.02 -5.36
N ALA A 74 -4.30 0.81 -5.31
CA ALA A 74 -4.74 -0.22 -4.38
C ALA A 74 -4.55 0.20 -2.91
N ASP A 75 -3.44 0.87 -2.58
CA ASP A 75 -3.20 1.35 -1.20
C ASP A 75 -4.18 2.45 -0.81
N ALA A 76 -4.43 3.40 -1.71
CA ALA A 76 -5.39 4.48 -1.48
C ALA A 76 -6.81 3.98 -1.18
N TYR A 77 -7.20 2.83 -1.77
CA TYR A 77 -8.51 2.20 -1.58
C TYR A 77 -8.51 1.00 -0.61
N GLY A 78 -7.35 0.66 -0.03
CA GLY A 78 -7.18 -0.49 0.86
C GLY A 78 -7.54 -1.83 0.20
N ILE A 79 -7.24 -1.97 -1.09
CA ILE A 79 -7.45 -3.18 -1.89
C ILE A 79 -6.28 -4.14 -1.62
N GLU A 80 -6.58 -5.43 -1.47
CA GLU A 80 -5.54 -6.44 -1.34
C GLU A 80 -4.79 -6.57 -2.67
N ARG A 81 -3.46 -6.38 -2.61
CA ARG A 81 -2.59 -6.58 -3.76
C ARG A 81 -2.19 -8.05 -3.84
N ASP A 82 -2.24 -8.65 -5.03
CA ASP A 82 -1.56 -9.92 -5.34
C ASP A 82 -0.06 -9.71 -5.62
N ASP A 83 0.53 -8.64 -5.09
CA ASP A 83 1.94 -8.30 -5.34
C ASP A 83 2.83 -9.06 -4.36
N PRO A 84 3.77 -9.91 -4.82
CA PRO A 84 4.77 -10.54 -3.97
C PRO A 84 5.90 -9.56 -3.65
N HIS A 85 5.59 -8.31 -3.29
CA HIS A 85 6.61 -7.33 -2.91
C HIS A 85 7.32 -7.81 -1.63
N ILE A 86 8.55 -8.31 -1.79
CA ILE A 86 9.39 -8.75 -0.69
C ILE A 86 10.04 -7.51 -0.09
N HIS A 87 9.72 -7.20 1.17
CA HIS A 87 10.33 -6.10 1.89
C HIS A 87 11.77 -6.46 2.24
N GLU A 88 12.74 -5.75 1.65
CA GLU A 88 14.12 -5.83 2.15
C GLU A 88 14.20 -5.03 3.45
N ILE A 89 14.26 -5.75 4.58
CA ILE A 89 14.27 -5.15 5.91
C ILE A 89 15.57 -5.40 6.66
N GLU A 90 16.02 -4.39 7.37
CA GLU A 90 16.94 -4.53 8.49
C GLU A 90 16.13 -4.44 9.78
N TRP A 91 16.30 -5.40 10.69
CA TRP A 91 15.58 -5.41 11.94
C TRP A 91 16.49 -5.77 13.13
N LYS A 92 16.09 -5.30 14.31
CA LYS A 92 16.70 -5.66 15.59
C LYS A 92 15.67 -5.56 16.70
N PHE A 93 15.90 -6.26 17.81
CA PHE A 93 15.13 -6.03 19.02
C PHE A 93 15.32 -4.58 19.48
N SER A 94 14.21 -3.92 19.80
CA SER A 94 14.25 -2.57 20.35
C SER A 94 14.91 -2.58 21.72
N SER A 95 15.53 -1.47 22.10
CA SER A 95 16.03 -1.28 23.47
C SER A 95 14.92 -1.35 24.54
N MET A 96 13.67 -1.18 24.13
CA MET A 96 12.47 -1.30 24.98
C MET A 96 11.99 -2.75 25.14
N ASP A 97 12.57 -3.72 24.43
CA ASP A 97 12.17 -5.12 24.53
C ASP A 97 12.61 -5.73 25.87
N ASP A 98 11.65 -6.19 26.65
CA ASP A 98 11.89 -6.81 27.96
C ASP A 98 12.36 -8.27 27.87
N LYS A 99 12.42 -8.85 26.66
CA LYS A 99 12.75 -10.25 26.35
C LYS A 99 11.82 -11.30 26.96
N ILE A 100 10.79 -10.90 27.70
CA ILE A 100 9.92 -11.78 28.48
C ILE A 100 8.50 -11.73 27.94
N SER A 101 8.04 -10.55 27.51
CA SER A 101 6.68 -10.35 27.01
C SER A 101 6.38 -11.22 25.79
N ARG A 102 5.09 -11.62 25.69
CA ARG A 102 4.54 -12.38 24.56
C ARG A 102 4.79 -11.69 23.22
N TYR A 103 4.70 -10.35 23.21
CA TYR A 103 5.06 -9.53 22.06
C TYR A 103 6.45 -8.94 22.29
N ALA A 104 7.29 -9.03 21.27
CA ALA A 104 8.59 -8.38 21.24
C ALA A 104 8.49 -7.03 20.54
N TYR A 105 9.24 -6.05 21.03
CA TYR A 105 9.43 -4.77 20.34
C TYR A 105 10.56 -4.90 19.32
N ILE A 106 10.26 -4.64 18.06
CA ILE A 106 11.22 -4.73 16.96
C ILE A 106 11.37 -3.36 16.31
N ASP A 107 12.61 -2.90 16.19
CA ASP A 107 12.97 -1.78 15.34
C ASP A 107 13.23 -2.32 13.93
N ILE A 108 12.49 -1.83 12.94
CA ILE A 108 12.58 -2.21 11.52
C ILE A 108 12.95 -0.99 10.69
N LYS A 109 13.84 -1.19 9.72
CA LYS A 109 14.17 -0.24 8.68
C LYS A 109 13.95 -0.88 7.31
N PHE A 110 13.10 -0.25 6.50
CA PHE A 110 12.82 -0.69 5.12
C PHE A 110 13.87 -0.13 4.17
N LYS A 111 14.63 -0.99 3.49
CA LYS A 111 15.55 -0.58 2.41
C LYS A 111 14.84 -0.34 1.08
N CYS A 112 13.67 -0.95 0.90
CA CYS A 112 12.80 -0.74 -0.25
C CYS A 112 12.15 0.66 -0.30
N GLY A 113 12.30 1.48 0.74
CA GLY A 113 11.69 2.82 0.82
C GLY A 113 10.23 2.82 1.28
N CYS A 114 9.67 1.65 1.65
CA CYS A 114 8.33 1.55 2.21
C CYS A 114 8.19 2.32 3.53
N LYS A 115 7.01 2.90 3.72
CA LYS A 115 6.65 3.65 4.93
C LYS A 115 5.44 3.01 5.61
N ILE A 116 5.46 3.01 6.93
CA ILE A 116 4.28 2.67 7.72
C ILE A 116 3.45 3.94 7.90
N GLU A 117 2.17 3.84 7.58
CA GLU A 117 1.14 4.84 7.81
C GLU A 117 -0.07 4.15 8.47
N ASP A 118 -0.95 4.89 9.14
CA ASP A 118 -2.08 4.30 9.88
C ASP A 118 -3.03 3.50 8.98
N GLY A 119 -3.13 3.88 7.70
CA GLY A 119 -3.89 3.13 6.68
C GLY A 119 -3.18 1.87 6.18
N THR A 120 -1.86 1.78 6.28
CA THR A 120 -1.05 0.73 5.63
C THR A 120 -0.54 -0.36 6.59
N ILE A 121 -0.67 -0.18 7.91
CA ILE A 121 -0.15 -1.14 8.90
C ILE A 121 -0.73 -2.55 8.79
N LYS A 122 -2.03 -2.70 8.47
CA LYS A 122 -2.65 -4.02 8.31
C LYS A 122 -2.08 -4.77 7.12
N LYS A 123 -1.82 -4.04 6.04
CA LYS A 123 -1.22 -4.59 4.83
C LYS A 123 0.22 -5.01 5.10
N LEU A 124 1.02 -4.14 5.72
CA LEU A 124 2.38 -4.48 6.11
C LEU A 124 2.43 -5.72 7.02
N ALA A 125 1.50 -5.83 7.97
CA ALA A 125 1.40 -7.01 8.82
C ALA A 125 1.14 -8.29 8.02
N LEU A 126 0.29 -8.22 6.98
CA LEU A 126 0.04 -9.34 6.08
C LEU A 126 1.29 -9.70 5.26
N ASP A 127 1.99 -8.70 4.73
CA ASP A 127 3.21 -8.90 3.94
C ASP A 127 4.31 -9.56 4.79
N LEU A 128 4.57 -9.04 6.00
CA LEU A 128 5.55 -9.60 6.94
C LEU A 128 5.16 -11.00 7.41
N ARG A 129 3.85 -11.28 7.55
CA ARG A 129 3.36 -12.63 7.85
C ARG A 129 3.63 -13.60 6.69
N LYS A 130 3.36 -13.19 5.45
CA LYS A 130 3.63 -14.02 4.26
C LYS A 130 5.13 -14.23 4.04
N GLN A 131 5.94 -13.19 4.22
CA GLN A 131 7.37 -13.19 3.92
C GLN A 131 8.21 -13.86 5.02
N LEU A 132 7.98 -13.52 6.28
CA LEU A 132 8.82 -13.94 7.42
C LEU A 132 8.09 -14.85 8.40
N GLY A 133 6.78 -15.04 8.24
CA GLY A 133 5.95 -15.77 9.19
C GLY A 133 5.59 -14.95 10.44
N TRP A 134 5.86 -13.65 10.45
CA TRP A 134 5.71 -12.80 11.63
C TRP A 134 4.27 -12.39 11.87
N GLU A 135 3.78 -12.52 13.11
CA GLU A 135 2.47 -12.02 13.51
C GLU A 135 2.61 -10.64 14.16
N VAL A 136 2.38 -9.59 13.37
CA VAL A 136 2.44 -8.20 13.82
C VAL A 136 1.14 -7.80 14.53
N ALA A 137 1.26 -7.14 15.67
CA ALA A 137 0.12 -6.66 16.43
C ALA A 137 -0.37 -5.30 15.88
N THR A 138 -1.36 -5.34 14.98
CA THR A 138 -1.90 -4.13 14.31
C THR A 138 -2.74 -3.23 15.21
N SER A 139 -3.16 -3.71 16.39
CA SER A 139 -4.04 -2.98 17.32
C SER A 139 -3.31 -2.06 18.30
N VAL A 140 -2.00 -2.21 18.44
CA VAL A 140 -1.20 -1.55 19.50
C VAL A 140 -0.45 -0.31 19.02
N GLY A 141 -0.63 0.05 17.74
CA GLY A 141 0.05 1.16 17.09
C GLY A 141 1.50 0.85 16.70
N TRP A 142 2.09 1.76 15.95
CA TRP A 142 3.49 1.77 15.56
C TRP A 142 4.07 3.14 15.89
N SER A 143 5.38 3.23 16.13
CA SER A 143 6.07 4.51 16.22
C SER A 143 7.15 4.56 15.15
N GLY A 144 7.42 5.73 14.58
CA GLY A 144 8.46 5.86 13.57
C GLY A 144 9.20 7.17 13.69
N TYR A 145 10.52 7.12 13.54
CA TYR A 145 11.39 8.28 13.48
C TYR A 145 12.49 8.02 12.45
N ASP A 146 12.70 8.96 11.53
CA ASP A 146 13.79 8.94 10.54
C ASP A 146 13.87 7.61 9.73
N GLY A 147 12.73 7.14 9.24
CA GLY A 147 12.63 5.91 8.44
C GLY A 147 12.88 4.61 9.21
N LYS A 148 12.98 4.67 10.55
CA LYS A 148 12.98 3.51 11.44
C LYS A 148 11.63 3.42 12.13
N TYR A 149 11.09 2.22 12.18
CA TYR A 149 9.77 1.95 12.72
C TYR A 149 9.86 0.94 13.86
N THR A 150 9.23 1.23 14.98
CA THR A 150 9.07 0.28 16.09
C THR A 150 7.68 -0.34 15.99
N ILE A 151 7.64 -1.66 15.86
CA ILE A 151 6.41 -2.44 15.84
C ILE A 151 6.44 -3.54 16.90
N LYS A 152 5.27 -4.05 17.29
CA LYS A 152 5.14 -5.21 18.16
C LYS A 152 4.86 -6.46 17.35
N VAL A 153 5.64 -7.50 17.56
CA VAL A 153 5.52 -8.79 16.85
C VAL A 153 5.42 -9.91 17.86
N LEU A 154 4.59 -10.92 17.60
CA LEU A 154 4.48 -12.09 18.47
C LEU A 154 5.85 -12.78 18.54
N ARG A 155 6.42 -12.90 19.73
CA ARG A 155 7.80 -13.39 19.92
C ARG A 155 8.00 -14.79 19.32
N THR A 156 7.02 -15.67 19.47
CA THR A 156 7.06 -17.05 18.94
C THR A 156 7.01 -17.13 17.41
N SER A 157 6.56 -16.06 16.74
CA SER A 157 6.51 -16.01 15.27
C SER A 157 7.84 -15.56 14.64
N ILE A 158 8.75 -15.01 15.46
CA ILE A 158 10.08 -14.58 15.01
C ILE A 158 10.95 -15.83 14.92
N LYS A 159 11.18 -16.32 13.69
CA LYS A 159 12.16 -17.39 13.46
C LYS A 159 13.55 -16.82 13.73
N ALA A 160 14.28 -17.42 14.68
CA ALA A 160 15.71 -17.17 14.84
C ALA A 160 16.40 -17.57 13.53
N VAL A 161 17.14 -16.62 12.94
CA VAL A 161 18.05 -16.87 11.81
C VAL A 161 19.28 -17.59 12.34
#